data_AF-A0A268TNV7-F1
#
_entry.id   AF-A0A268TNV7-F1
#
_cell.length_a   1.000
_cell.length_b   1.000
_cell.length_c   1.000
_cell.angle_alpha   90.00
_cell.angle_beta   90.00
_cell.angle_gamma   90.00
#
_symmetry.space_group_name_H-M   'P 1'
#
loop_
_entity.id
_entity.type
_entity.pdbx_description
1 polymer ?
#
loop_
_entity_poly.entity_id
_entity_poly.type
_entity_poly.pdbx_seq_one_letter_code
_entity_poly.pdbx_strand_id
1 'polypeptide(L)' 'MTNKEKIALIDSHIEELLTQPITQSGILKYSIDGVSIEKTSIFEMIEALQKLKSSLQAQNSKLPPYIQVVL' A
#
# COMPACT_ATOMS: atom_id res chain seq x y z
N MET A 1 3.10 -4.18 14.83
CA MET A 1 4.00 -3.61 13.79
C MET A 1 3.93 -2.10 13.79
N THR A 2 5.06 -1.43 13.63
CA THR A 2 5.15 0.02 13.39
C THR A 2 4.77 0.36 11.94
N ASN A 3 4.39 1.61 11.69
CA ASN A 3 4.04 2.08 10.32
C ASN A 3 5.20 1.90 9.33
N LYS A 4 6.45 2.05 9.78
CA LYS A 4 7.65 1.83 8.94
C LYS A 4 7.76 0.37 8.50
N GLU A 5 7.56 -0.58 9.42
CA GLU A 5 7.57 -2.01 9.09
C GLU A 5 6.44 -2.37 8.12
N LYS A 6 5.25 -1.76 8.28
CA LYS A 6 4.12 -1.99 7.37
C LYS A 6 4.42 -1.51 5.96
N ILE A 7 5.04 -0.35 5.82
CA ILE A 7 5.46 0.20 4.52
C ILE A 7 6.52 -0.71 3.88
N ALA A 8 7.50 -1.18 4.65
CA ALA A 8 8.55 -2.07 4.15
C ALA A 8 7.98 -3.41 3.66
N LEU A 9 7.01 -4.00 4.38
CA LEU A 9 6.33 -5.22 3.91
C LEU A 9 5.55 -4.98 2.62
N ILE A 10 4.85 -3.84 2.51
CA ILE A 10 4.12 -3.48 1.29
C ILE A 10 5.09 -3.32 0.11
N ASP A 11 6.23 -2.65 0.31
CA ASP A 11 7.24 -2.47 -0.73
C ASP A 11 7.83 -3.80 -1.19
N SER A 12 8.21 -4.67 -0.24
CA SER A 12 8.71 -6.01 -0.57
C SER A 12 7.67 -6.82 -1.36
N HIS A 13 6.40 -6.73 -1.01
CA HIS A 13 5.35 -7.47 -1.70
C HIS A 13 5.07 -6.90 -3.11
N ILE A 14 5.15 -5.58 -3.29
CA ILE A 14 5.06 -4.96 -4.62
C ILE A 14 6.23 -5.43 -5.51
N GLU A 15 7.45 -5.48 -4.98
CA GLU A 15 8.60 -5.99 -5.73
C GLU A 15 8.43 -7.46 -6.12
N GLU A 16 7.98 -8.31 -5.20
CA GLU A 16 7.64 -9.70 -5.50
C GLU A 16 6.61 -9.80 -6.63
N LEU A 17 5.53 -9.01 -6.57
CA LEU A 17 4.49 -8.99 -7.61
C LEU A 17 5.01 -8.49 -8.96
N LEU A 18 5.95 -7.55 -8.98
CA LEU A 18 6.60 -7.05 -10.21
C LEU A 18 7.55 -8.09 -10.82
N THR A 19 8.15 -8.95 -10.00
CA THR A 19 9.01 -10.05 -10.47
C THR A 19 8.23 -11.28 -10.93
N GLN A 20 6.94 -11.38 -10.57
CA GLN A 20 6.08 -12.48 -11.00
C GLN A 20 5.69 -12.34 -12.48
N PRO A 21 5.63 -13.45 -13.23
CA PRO A 21 5.19 -13.42 -14.61
C PRO A 21 3.72 -12.97 -14.69
N ILE A 22 3.46 -11.94 -15.51
CA ILE A 22 2.15 -11.28 -15.70
C ILE A 22 1.06 -12.27 -16.15
N THR A 23 1.45 -13.45 -16.66
CA THR A 23 0.56 -14.52 -17.10
C THR A 23 -0.11 -15.31 -15.97
N GLN A 24 0.26 -15.11 -14.70
CA GLN A 24 -0.47 -15.69 -13.58
C GLN A 24 -1.81 -14.97 -13.36
N SER A 25 -2.83 -15.38 -14.12
CA SER A 25 -4.22 -15.06 -13.85
C SER A 25 -4.68 -15.85 -12.61
N GLY A 26 -4.52 -15.23 -11.44
CA GLY A 26 -4.92 -15.78 -10.15
C GLY A 26 -5.48 -14.69 -9.25
N ILE A 27 -6.32 -15.08 -8.28
CA ILE A 27 -6.77 -14.16 -7.25
C ILE A 27 -5.61 -13.91 -6.29
N LEU A 28 -5.06 -12.70 -6.33
CA LEU A 28 -4.05 -12.20 -5.42
C LEU A 28 -4.75 -11.74 -4.14
N LYS A 29 -4.27 -12.23 -3.01
CA LYS A 29 -4.77 -11.85 -1.68
C LYS A 29 -3.62 -11.31 -0.87
N TYR A 30 -3.79 -10.13 -0.30
CA TYR A 30 -2.83 -9.52 0.60
C TYR A 30 -3.55 -9.04 1.86
N SER A 31 -3.04 -9.43 3.02
CA SER A 31 -3.61 -9.04 4.31
C SER A 31 -2.52 -8.48 5.21
N ILE A 32 -2.74 -7.26 5.70
CA ILE A 32 -1.85 -6.62 6.67
C ILE A 32 -2.67 -5.86 7.71
N ASP A 33 -2.39 -6.12 8.99
CA ASP A 33 -2.94 -5.33 10.11
C ASP A 33 -4.49 -5.22 10.11
N GLY A 34 -5.17 -6.29 9.71
CA GLY A 34 -6.64 -6.34 9.61
C GLY A 34 -7.22 -5.79 8.30
N VAL A 35 -6.41 -5.16 7.44
CA VAL A 35 -6.80 -4.79 6.08
C VAL A 35 -6.54 -5.95 5.15
N SER A 36 -7.56 -6.42 4.44
CA SER A 36 -7.42 -7.45 3.40
C SER A 36 -7.79 -6.87 2.04
N ILE A 37 -6.90 -7.05 1.07
CA ILE A 37 -7.03 -6.62 -0.32
C ILE A 37 -7.07 -7.90 -1.16
N GLU A 38 -8.10 -8.03 -1.98
CA GLU A 38 -8.24 -9.13 -2.93
C GLU A 38 -8.41 -8.56 -4.33
N LYS A 39 -7.55 -8.98 -5.26
CA LYS A 39 -7.53 -8.51 -6.65
C LYS A 39 -7.22 -9.65 -7.60
N THR A 40 -7.76 -9.57 -8.81
CA THR A 40 -7.53 -10.57 -9.87
C THR A 40 -6.38 -10.17 -10.80
N SER A 41 -5.97 -8.90 -10.76
CA SER A 41 -4.90 -8.34 -11.57
C SER A 41 -3.74 -7.88 -10.69
N ILE A 42 -2.51 -8.20 -11.12
CA ILE A 42 -1.26 -7.74 -10.48
C ILE A 42 -1.23 -6.20 -10.44
N PHE A 43 -1.64 -5.53 -11.52
CA PHE A 43 -1.67 -4.08 -11.58
C PHE A 43 -2.63 -3.48 -10.56
N GLU A 44 -3.84 -4.02 -10.44
CA GLU A 44 -4.80 -3.55 -9.45
C GLU A 44 -4.34 -3.82 -8.02
N MET A 45 -3.65 -4.94 -7.78
CA MET A 45 -3.06 -5.25 -6.48
C MET A 45 -1.97 -4.22 -6.14
N ILE A 46 -1.06 -3.94 -7.07
CA ILE A 46 0.00 -2.94 -6.87
C ILE A 46 -0.58 -1.55 -6.60
N GLU A 47 -1.59 -1.11 -7.36
CA GLU A 47 -2.26 0.17 -7.11
C GLU A 47 -2.90 0.24 -5.72
N ALA A 48 -3.56 -0.85 -5.29
CA ALA A 48 -4.17 -0.91 -3.97
C ALA A 48 -3.13 -0.86 -2.85
N LEU A 49 -2.00 -1.56 -3.02
CA LEU A 49 -0.86 -1.55 -2.12
C LEU A 49 -0.19 -0.17 -2.05
N GLN A 50 -0.01 0.52 -3.18
CA GLN A 50 0.53 1.88 -3.20
C GLN A 50 -0.38 2.89 -2.50
N LYS A 51 -1.71 2.77 -2.66
CA LYS A 51 -2.69 3.58 -1.93
C LYS A 51 -2.63 3.32 -0.43
N LEU A 52 -2.50 2.05 -0.03
CA LEU A 52 -2.34 1.67 1.38
C LEU A 52 -1.05 2.24 1.97
N LYS A 53 0.07 2.12 1.26
CA LYS A 53 1.35 2.73 1.64
C LYS A 53 1.23 4.24 1.81
N SER A 54 0.61 4.92 0.85
CA SER A 54 0.39 6.37 0.89
C SER A 54 -0.47 6.79 2.09
N SER A 55 -1.49 6.00 2.42
CA SER A 55 -2.33 6.23 3.61
C SER A 55 -1.54 6.07 4.91
N LEU A 56 -0.72 5.01 5.03
CA LEU A 56 0.15 4.78 6.18
C LEU A 56 1.21 5.88 6.34
N GLN A 57 1.77 6.34 5.21
CA GLN A 57 2.69 7.48 5.19
C GLN A 57 2.00 8.78 5.58
N ALA A 58 0.79 9.05 5.08
CA ALA A 58 0.01 10.25 5.43
C ALA A 58 -0.39 10.26 6.91
N GLN A 59 -0.69 9.09 7.51
CA GLN A 59 -0.92 8.97 8.94
C GLN A 59 0.35 9.29 9.75
N ASN A 60 1.53 8.92 9.23
CA ASN A 60 2.82 9.28 9.81
C ASN A 60 3.17 10.77 9.60
N SER A 61 2.70 11.35 8.50
CA SER A 61 2.92 12.75 8.07
C SER A 61 1.75 13.67 8.43
N LYS A 62 0.94 13.34 9.46
CA LYS A 62 0.01 14.30 10.06
C LYS A 62 0.79 15.47 10.67
N LEU A 63 1.22 16.39 9.81
CA LEU A 63 1.41 17.79 10.18
C LEU A 63 0.06 18.27 10.73
N PRO A 64 0.04 18.93 11.90
CA PRO A 64 -1.20 19.42 12.49
C PRO A 64 -1.91 20.37 11.52
N PRO A 65 -3.25 20.34 11.46
CA PRO A 65 -4.02 21.16 10.53
C PRO A 65 -4.07 22.61 11.02
N TYR A 66 -2.96 23.36 10.90
CA TYR A 66 -2.96 24.81 11.13
C TYR A 66 -1.95 25.51 10.23
N ILE A 67 -2.26 25.61 8.94
CA ILE A 67 -1.83 26.77 8.14
C ILE A 67 -3.00 27.13 7.22
N GLN A 68 -4.03 27.75 7.78
CA GLN A 68 -4.86 28.68 6.99
C GLN A 68 -3.99 29.92 6.80
N VAL A 69 -3.39 30.05 5.62
CA VAL A 69 -2.83 31.33 5.17
C VAL A 69 -4.00 32.29 5.00
N VAL A 70 -4.10 33.25 5.92
CA VAL A 70 -4.95 34.44 5.78
C VAL A 70 -4.19 35.39 4.85
N LEU A 71 -4.80 35.74 3.73
CA LEU A 71 -4.41 36.83 2.84
C LEU A 71 -5.59 37.81 2.76
#